data_AF-A0A927FYV2-F1
#
_entry.id   AF-A0A927FYV2-F1
#
_cell.length_a   1.000
_cell.length_b   1.000
_cell.length_c   1.000
_cell.angle_alpha   90.00
_cell.angle_beta   90.00
_cell.angle_gamma   90.00
#
_symmetry.space_group_name_H-M   'P 1'
#
loop_
_entity.id
_entity.type
_entity.pdbx_description
1 polymer ?
#
loop_
_entity_poly.entity_id
_entity_poly.type
_entity_poly.pdbx_seq_one_letter_code
_entity_poly.pdbx_strand_id
1 'polypeptide(L)'
;MISREDALYYVEMLGNERIHKTKRYYKLLNDRESFDYKRIINVYLEHKNYLSEREKFVLVSIYGVKEKPMKLREVGAMLELTPERIRELIQKGERRITTILLSKYKIDKKCINNTKIIKDR
;
A
#
# COMPACT_ATOMS: atom_id res chain seq x y z
N MET A 1 6.12 5.90 15.29
CA MET A 1 5.16 4.99 15.94
C MET A 1 3.83 5.17 15.26
N ILE A 2 3.35 4.17 14.51
CA ILE A 2 2.05 4.25 13.84
C ILE A 2 0.92 3.97 14.86
N SER A 3 -0.17 4.73 14.74
CA SER A 3 -1.39 4.53 15.53
C SER A 3 -2.25 3.38 14.98
N ARG A 4 -3.25 2.96 15.76
CA ARG A 4 -4.24 1.96 15.29
C ARG A 4 -5.06 2.52 14.14
N GLU A 5 -5.35 3.82 14.16
CA GLU A 5 -6.07 4.51 13.10
C GLU A 5 -5.26 4.49 11.80
N ASP A 6 -3.93 4.66 11.86
CA ASP A 6 -3.05 4.58 10.68
C ASP A 6 -3.06 3.20 10.05
N ALA A 7 -3.01 2.16 10.90
CA ALA A 7 -3.14 0.78 10.46
C ALA A 7 -4.50 0.53 9.80
N LEU A 8 -5.60 1.00 10.41
CA LEU A 8 -6.95 0.89 9.84
C LEU A 8 -7.07 1.58 8.49
N TYR A 9 -6.55 2.81 8.37
CA TYR A 9 -6.58 3.56 7.12
C TYR A 9 -5.83 2.84 5.99
N TYR A 10 -4.62 2.36 6.27
CA TYR A 10 -3.82 1.62 5.30
C TYR A 10 -4.53 0.33 4.85
N VAL A 11 -5.10 -0.41 5.81
CA VAL A 11 -5.84 -1.65 5.55
C VAL A 11 -7.11 -1.39 4.74
N GLU A 12 -7.90 -0.36 5.06
CA GLU A 12 -9.13 -0.01 4.34
C GLU A 12 -8.83 0.41 2.90
N MET A 13 -7.76 1.19 2.72
CA MET A 13 -7.31 1.67 1.43
C MET A 13 -6.97 0.52 0.48
N LEU A 14 -6.28 -0.52 0.99
CA LEU A 14 -5.83 -1.67 0.19
C LEU A 14 -6.87 -2.80 0.11
N GLY A 15 -7.72 -2.95 1.12
CA GLY A 15 -8.67 -4.06 1.25
C GLY A 15 -9.77 -4.08 0.19
N ASN A 16 -10.05 -2.94 -0.44
CA ASN A 16 -11.16 -2.77 -1.40
C ASN A 16 -10.72 -2.74 -2.88
N GLU A 17 -9.45 -3.00 -3.17
CA GLU A 17 -8.92 -2.82 -4.52
C GLU A 17 -9.13 -4.07 -5.39
N ARG A 18 -9.95 -3.92 -6.43
CA ARG A 18 -10.10 -4.91 -7.50
C ARG A 18 -8.83 -4.90 -8.37
N ILE A 19 -8.41 -6.08 -8.84
CA ILE A 19 -7.17 -6.31 -9.62
C ILE A 19 -7.03 -5.37 -10.84
N HIS A 20 -8.14 -4.95 -11.44
CA HIS A 20 -8.16 -4.13 -12.66
C HIS A 20 -8.41 -2.63 -12.42
N LYS A 21 -8.50 -2.18 -11.17
CA LYS A 21 -8.68 -0.76 -10.86
C LYS A 21 -7.37 -0.13 -10.41
N THR A 22 -7.14 1.12 -10.83
CA THR A 22 -6.05 1.94 -10.30
C THR A 22 -6.18 2.02 -8.79
N LYS A 23 -5.09 1.71 -8.09
CA LYS A 23 -5.02 1.75 -6.64
C LYS A 23 -5.29 3.17 -6.13
N ARG A 24 -6.07 3.31 -5.06
CA ARG A 24 -6.55 4.61 -4.54
C ARG A 24 -5.39 5.52 -4.18
N TYR A 25 -4.32 4.94 -3.60
CA TYR A 25 -3.16 5.72 -3.18
C TYR A 25 -2.37 6.32 -4.33
N TYR A 26 -2.50 5.86 -5.59
CA TYR A 26 -1.78 6.48 -6.71
C TYR A 26 -2.08 7.98 -6.84
N LYS A 27 -3.28 8.42 -6.45
CA LYS A 27 -3.64 9.85 -6.43
C LYS A 27 -2.88 10.62 -5.35
N LEU A 28 -2.56 9.96 -4.24
CA LEU A 28 -1.88 10.54 -3.08
C LEU A 28 -0.36 10.66 -3.31
N LEU A 29 0.21 9.83 -4.20
CA LEU A 29 1.65 9.82 -4.46
C LEU A 29 2.20 11.15 -5.03
N ASN A 30 1.33 11.95 -5.66
CA ASN A 30 1.71 13.26 -6.19
C ASN A 30 1.64 14.38 -5.13
N ASP A 31 1.00 14.15 -3.99
CA ASP A 31 0.86 15.11 -2.90
C ASP A 31 1.61 14.61 -1.66
N ARG A 32 2.94 14.80 -1.67
CA ARG A 32 3.84 14.29 -0.62
C ARG A 32 3.67 15.02 0.71
N GLU A 33 3.12 16.22 0.70
CA GLU A 33 2.88 16.99 1.91
C GLU A 33 1.56 16.62 2.59
N SER A 34 0.63 16.01 1.84
CA SER A 34 -0.63 15.52 2.39
C SER A 34 -0.42 14.60 3.60
N PHE A 35 -1.31 14.77 4.57
CA PHE A 35 -1.39 13.90 5.74
C PHE A 35 -1.58 12.43 5.33
N ASP A 36 -2.42 12.18 4.33
CA ASP A 36 -2.72 10.85 3.82
C ASP A 36 -1.50 10.16 3.20
N TYR A 37 -0.70 10.87 2.40
CA TYR A 37 0.57 10.32 1.89
C TYR A 37 1.50 9.95 3.04
N LYS A 38 1.76 10.90 3.96
CA LYS A 38 2.66 10.68 5.10
C LYS A 38 2.22 9.48 5.94
N ARG A 39 0.92 9.32 6.15
CA ARG A 39 0.31 8.18 6.85
C ARG A 39 0.66 6.84 6.20
N ILE A 40 0.47 6.73 4.89
CA ILE A 40 0.76 5.51 4.11
C ILE A 40 2.25 5.19 4.14
N ILE A 41 3.10 6.19 3.91
CA ILE A 41 4.55 6.03 3.92
C ILE A 41 5.05 5.61 5.30
N ASN A 42 4.53 6.20 6.37
CA ASN A 42 4.92 5.82 7.73
C ASN A 42 4.58 4.36 8.04
N VAL A 43 3.39 3.90 7.66
CA VAL A 43 3.01 2.49 7.82
C VAL A 43 3.97 1.58 7.04
N TYR A 44 4.27 1.92 5.78
CA TYR A 44 5.24 1.20 4.97
C TYR A 44 6.64 1.19 5.63
N LEU A 45 7.17 2.33 6.06
CA LEU A 45 8.50 2.46 6.62
C LEU A 45 8.68 1.63 7.89
N GLU A 46 7.66 1.56 8.75
CA GLU A 46 7.71 0.75 9.97
C GLU A 46 7.66 -0.77 9.69
N HIS A 47 7.13 -1.20 8.54
CA HIS A 47 6.90 -2.61 8.23
C HIS A 47 7.71 -3.13 7.04
N LYS A 48 8.50 -2.29 6.37
CA LYS A 48 9.28 -2.68 5.19
C LYS A 48 10.24 -3.83 5.47
N ASN A 49 10.70 -4.00 6.72
CA ASN A 49 11.65 -5.04 7.10
C ASN A 49 11.08 -6.47 7.00
N TYR A 50 9.75 -6.63 6.92
CA TYR A 50 9.09 -7.92 6.70
C TYR A 50 9.01 -8.31 5.21
N LEU A 51 9.42 -7.43 4.31
CA LEU A 51 9.41 -7.65 2.87
C LEU A 51 10.73 -8.24 2.41
N SER A 52 10.70 -8.97 1.30
CA SER A 52 11.93 -9.34 0.58
C SER A 52 12.57 -8.10 -0.06
N GLU A 53 13.87 -8.15 -0.34
CA GLU A 53 14.58 -7.03 -0.98
C GLU A 53 13.93 -6.59 -2.31
N ARG A 54 13.43 -7.54 -3.10
CA ARG A 54 12.68 -7.24 -4.33
C ARG A 54 11.36 -6.50 -4.05
N GLU A 55 10.58 -6.95 -3.08
CA GLU A 55 9.34 -6.26 -2.67
C GLU A 55 9.65 -4.86 -2.09
N LYS A 56 10.71 -4.72 -1.30
CA LYS A 56 11.16 -3.42 -0.77
C LYS A 56 11.49 -2.47 -1.90
N PHE A 57 12.35 -2.89 -2.83
CA PHE A 57 12.77 -2.07 -3.96
C PHE A 57 11.56 -1.58 -4.76
N VAL A 58 10.69 -2.50 -5.17
CA VAL A 58 9.48 -2.16 -5.92
C VAL A 58 8.60 -1.15 -5.16
N LEU A 59 8.33 -1.39 -3.88
CA LEU A 59 7.47 -0.47 -3.11
C LEU A 59 8.14 0.88 -2.83
N VAL A 60 9.46 0.93 -2.58
CA VAL A 60 10.20 2.22 -2.45
C VAL A 60 10.06 3.05 -3.72
N SER A 61 10.29 2.43 -4.87
CA SER A 61 10.24 3.11 -6.19
C SER A 61 8.83 3.57 -6.53
N ILE A 62 7.82 2.72 -6.28
CA ILE A 62 6.43 3.04 -6.60
C ILE A 62 5.87 4.10 -5.65
N TYR A 63 6.19 4.04 -4.36
CA TYR A 63 5.72 5.03 -3.39
C TYR A 63 6.48 6.36 -3.43
N GLY A 64 7.63 6.40 -4.12
CA GLY A 64 8.47 7.60 -4.16
C GLY A 64 8.98 7.98 -2.77
N VAL A 65 9.44 7.00 -1.99
CA VAL A 65 9.85 7.22 -0.59
C VAL A 65 11.07 8.16 -0.52
N LYS A 66 12.04 7.95 -1.42
CA LYS A 66 13.25 8.80 -1.52
C LYS A 66 13.15 9.79 -2.67
N GLU A 67 12.58 9.36 -3.79
CA GLU A 67 12.53 10.10 -5.04
C GLU A 67 11.10 10.26 -5.55
N LYS A 68 10.93 10.74 -6.78
CA LYS A 68 9.59 10.79 -7.39
C LYS A 68 9.05 9.37 -7.62
N PRO A 69 7.73 9.14 -7.45
CA PRO A 69 7.10 7.87 -7.79
C PRO A 69 7.40 7.45 -9.23
N MET A 70 7.86 6.23 -9.42
CA MET A 70 8.17 5.66 -10.73
C MET A 70 6.96 4.97 -11.34
N LYS A 71 6.93 4.87 -12.68
CA LYS A 71 5.94 4.06 -13.41
C LYS A 71 6.32 2.59 -13.34
N LEU A 72 5.31 1.71 -13.39
CA LEU A 72 5.51 0.25 -13.38
C LEU A 72 6.48 -0.24 -14.47
N ARG A 73 6.44 0.36 -15.66
CA ARG A 73 7.31 0.03 -16.79
C ARG A 73 8.78 0.36 -16.51
N GLU A 74 9.04 1.47 -15.81
CA GLU A 74 10.39 1.91 -15.47
C GLU A 74 11.00 0.98 -14.42
N VAL A 75 10.24 0.67 -13.37
CA VAL A 75 10.63 -0.31 -12.35
C VAL A 75 10.83 -1.70 -12.96
N GLY A 76 9.95 -2.09 -13.90
CA GLY A 76 10.06 -3.33 -14.65
C GLY A 76 11.36 -3.43 -15.45
N ALA A 77 11.71 -2.37 -16.18
CA ALA A 77 12.97 -2.30 -16.92
C ALA A 77 14.20 -2.45 -16.01
N MET A 78 14.20 -1.82 -14.83
CA MET A 78 15.32 -1.92 -13.87
C MET A 78 15.51 -3.33 -13.29
N LEU A 79 14.45 -4.12 -13.22
CA LEU A 79 14.48 -5.47 -12.64
C LEU A 79 14.42 -6.58 -13.71
N GLU A 80 14.38 -6.21 -14.99
CA GLU A 80 14.14 -7.13 -16.11
C GLU A 80 12.84 -7.94 -15.96
N LEU A 81 11.77 -7.26 -15.52
CA LEU A 81 10.45 -7.85 -15.27
C LEU A 81 9.36 -7.15 -16.08
N THR A 82 8.29 -7.91 -16.38
CA THR A 82 7.08 -7.34 -16.98
C THR A 82 6.34 -6.44 -15.99
N PRO A 83 5.60 -5.41 -16.46
CA PRO A 83 4.76 -4.58 -15.59
C PRO A 83 3.77 -5.39 -14.77
N GLU A 84 3.25 -6.49 -15.31
CA GLU A 84 2.36 -7.44 -14.64
C GLU A 84 3.07 -8.06 -13.43
N ARG A 85 4.32 -8.51 -13.61
CA ARG A 85 5.11 -9.05 -12.52
C ARG A 85 5.42 -8.02 -11.45
N ILE A 86 5.62 -6.76 -11.83
CA ILE A 86 5.75 -5.65 -10.87
C ILE A 86 4.44 -5.45 -10.08
N ARG A 87 3.27 -5.49 -10.73
CA ARG A 87 1.98 -5.41 -10.02
C ARG A 87 1.80 -6.54 -9.01
N GLU A 88 2.22 -7.75 -9.34
CA GLU A 88 2.20 -8.88 -8.42
C GLU A 88 3.11 -8.66 -7.20
N LEU A 89 4.32 -8.14 -7.41
CA LEU A 89 5.24 -7.82 -6.31
C LEU A 89 4.69 -6.74 -5.38
N ILE A 90 4.06 -5.70 -5.94
CA ILE A 90 3.36 -4.67 -5.16
C ILE A 90 2.27 -5.33 -4.31
N GLN A 91 1.37 -6.10 -4.94
CA GLN A 91 0.26 -6.74 -4.22
C GLN A 91 0.76 -7.68 -3.13
N LYS A 92 1.83 -8.45 -3.40
CA LYS A 92 2.40 -9.39 -2.44
C LYS A 92 2.99 -8.65 -1.23
N GLY A 93 3.75 -7.59 -1.47
CA GLY A 93 4.33 -6.78 -0.41
C GLY A 93 3.26 -6.10 0.44
N GLU A 94 2.28 -5.48 -0.20
CA GLU A 94 1.15 -4.81 0.47
C GLU A 94 0.32 -5.80 1.30
N ARG A 95 -0.04 -6.96 0.74
CA ARG A 95 -0.76 -8.01 1.48
C ARG A 95 0.01 -8.47 2.71
N ARG A 96 1.35 -8.56 2.62
CA ARG A 96 2.18 -8.93 3.77
C ARG A 96 2.11 -7.88 4.86
N ILE A 97 2.25 -6.59 4.52
CA ILE A 97 2.09 -5.49 5.48
C ILE A 97 0.69 -5.52 6.09
N THR A 98 -0.36 -5.61 5.27
CA THR A 98 -1.76 -5.70 5.73
C THR A 98 -1.95 -6.85 6.71
N THR A 99 -1.40 -8.04 6.42
CA THR A 99 -1.53 -9.21 7.31
C THR A 99 -0.90 -8.96 8.68
N ILE A 100 0.27 -8.32 8.71
CA ILE A 100 0.95 -7.96 9.96
C ILE A 100 0.12 -6.94 10.74
N LEU A 101 -0.42 -5.90 10.08
CA LEU A 101 -1.23 -4.89 10.73
C LEU A 101 -2.52 -5.47 11.33
N LEU A 102 -3.21 -6.35 10.58
CA LEU A 102 -4.42 -7.01 11.07
C LEU A 102 -4.15 -7.80 12.36
N SER A 103 -3.03 -8.54 12.39
CA SER A 103 -2.61 -9.30 13.57
C SER A 103 -2.19 -8.39 14.72
N LYS A 104 -1.29 -7.43 14.47
CA LYS A 104 -0.71 -6.53 15.50
C LYS A 104 -1.75 -5.64 16.17
N TYR A 105 -2.72 -5.13 15.41
CA TYR A 105 -3.74 -4.18 15.89
C TYR A 105 -5.10 -4.82 16.16
N LYS A 106 -5.20 -6.16 16.07
CA LYS A 106 -6.44 -6.92 16.25
C LYS A 106 -7.60 -6.33 15.43
N ILE A 107 -7.33 -6.06 14.15
CA ILE A 107 -8.34 -5.49 13.24
C ILE A 107 -9.13 -6.64 12.63
N ASP A 108 -10.44 -6.63 12.85
CA ASP A 108 -11.33 -7.63 12.28
C ASP A 108 -11.59 -7.36 10.79
N LYS A 109 -11.34 -8.36 9.93
CA LYS A 109 -11.55 -8.22 8.48
C LYS A 109 -13.01 -7.89 8.12
N LYS A 110 -13.96 -8.29 8.97
CA LYS A 110 -15.39 -8.01 8.79
C LYS A 110 -15.71 -6.52 8.90
N CYS A 111 -14.96 -5.76 9.71
CA CYS A 111 -15.19 -4.33 9.92
C CYS A 111 -14.87 -3.46 8.69
N ILE A 112 -13.97 -3.92 7.82
CA ILE A 112 -13.55 -3.19 6.61
C ILE A 112 -14.64 -3.22 5.51
N ASN A 113 -15.53 -4.22 5.55
CA ASN A 113 -16.60 -4.40 4.56
C ASN A 113 -17.92 -3.71 4.94
N ASN A 114 -18.09 -3.32 6.21
CA ASN A 114 -19.35 -2.78 6.76
C ASN A 114 -19.52 -1.26 6.62
N THR A 115 -18.49 -0.51 6.21
CA THR A 115 -18.60 0.94 5.93
C THR A 115 -19.48 1.28 4.71
N LYS A 116 -20.02 0.27 4.02
CA LYS A 116 -20.92 0.43 2.87
C LYS A 116 -22.41 0.53 3.20
N ILE A 117 -22.87 0.19 4.40
CA ILE A 117 -24.32 0.15 4.66
C ILE A 117 -24.89 1.52 5.08
N ILE A 118 -24.05 2.48 5.50
CA ILE A 118 -24.52 3.73 6.11
C ILE A 118 -24.45 4.96 5.16
N LYS A 119 -23.85 4.84 3.96
CA LYS A 119 -23.72 5.98 3.02
C LYS A 119 -24.74 6.02 1.88
N ASP A 120 -25.71 5.10 1.85
CA ASP A 120 -26.81 5.07 0.87
C ASP A 120 -28.19 5.22 1.56
N ARG A 121 -28.33 6.20 2.47
CA ARG A 121 -29.63 6.67 2.97
C ARG A 121 -29.67 8.19 2.98
#